data_AF-A0A1I4M0L9-F1
#
_entry.id   AF-A0A1I4M0L9-F1
#
_cell.length_a   1.000
_cell.length_b   1.000
_cell.length_c   1.000
_cell.angle_alpha   90.00
_cell.angle_beta   90.00
_cell.angle_gamma   90.00
#
_symmetry.space_group_name_H-M   'P 1'
#
loop_
_entity.id
_entity.type
_entity.pdbx_description
1 polymer ?
#
loop_
_entity_poly.entity_id
_entity_poly.type
_entity_poly.pdbx_seq_one_letter_code
_entity_poly.pdbx_strand_id
1 'polypeptide(L)'
;MTNSIDTANYLSQRLKTSGWHILSTIGLGLAAVVLAFFGQQFLADARPLFPVIEQNYALWQTGYVAVLLLMGVLWVVAMSQRVKLFRDCQQRIAKQRLLDDEREERAQHALMVKMERERLRVEAEPVPFSKRNSRGSKFDY
;
A
#
# COMPACT_ATOMS: atom_id res chain seq x y z
N MET A 1 -6.79 16.11 13.57
CA MET A 1 -7.22 14.70 13.39
C MET A 1 -7.49 14.31 11.93
N THR A 2 -7.29 15.19 10.94
CA THR A 2 -7.49 14.90 9.52
C THR A 2 -6.36 14.07 8.88
N ASN A 3 -5.10 14.34 9.26
CA ASN A 3 -3.92 13.71 8.63
C ASN A 3 -3.83 12.17 8.74
N SER A 4 -4.43 11.54 9.77
CA SER A 4 -4.39 10.08 9.93
C SER A 4 -5.38 9.35 9.02
N ILE A 5 -6.54 9.96 8.78
CA ILE A 5 -7.58 9.41 7.90
C ILE A 5 -7.12 9.52 6.44
N ASP A 6 -6.48 10.64 6.09
CA ASP A 6 -5.93 10.86 4.74
C ASP A 6 -4.80 9.89 4.41
N THR A 7 -3.96 9.54 5.39
CA THR A 7 -2.87 8.56 5.19
C THR A 7 -3.39 7.13 5.03
N ALA A 8 -4.40 6.72 5.80
CA ALA A 8 -5.04 5.41 5.66
C ALA A 8 -5.75 5.26 4.30
N ASN A 9 -6.46 6.30 3.86
CA ASN A 9 -7.13 6.32 2.56
C ASN A 9 -6.12 6.31 1.39
N TYR A 10 -5.01 7.03 1.51
CA TYR A 10 -3.96 7.02 0.48
C TYR A 10 -3.31 5.63 0.32
N LEU A 11 -3.06 4.94 1.44
CA LEU A 11 -2.52 3.58 1.46
C LEU A 11 -3.49 2.57 0.84
N SER A 12 -4.77 2.64 1.20
CA SER A 12 -5.80 1.73 0.64
C SER A 12 -6.01 1.96 -0.86
N GLN A 13 -5.94 3.21 -1.33
CA GLN A 13 -6.04 3.54 -2.74
C GLN A 13 -4.83 3.02 -3.52
N ARG A 14 -3.61 3.19 -3.01
CA ARG A 14 -2.37 2.62 -3.56
C ARG A 14 -2.43 1.09 -3.67
N LEU A 15 -3.00 0.42 -2.68
CA LEU A 15 -3.22 -1.03 -2.68
C LEU A 15 -4.17 -1.47 -3.79
N LYS A 16 -5.28 -0.76 -3.96
CA LYS A 16 -6.27 -1.06 -5.00
C LYS A 16 -5.68 -0.87 -6.41
N THR A 17 -4.89 0.19 -6.60
CA THR A 17 -4.18 0.42 -7.86
C THR A 17 -3.08 -0.62 -8.11
N SER A 18 -2.31 -1.01 -7.09
CA SER A 18 -1.32 -2.09 -7.20
C SER A 18 -1.98 -3.44 -7.52
N GLY A 19 -3.12 -3.75 -6.90
CA GLY A 19 -3.91 -4.95 -7.20
C GLY A 19 -4.42 -4.99 -8.63
N TRP A 20 -4.89 -3.85 -9.15
CA TRP A 20 -5.29 -3.71 -10.56
C TRP A 20 -4.12 -3.97 -11.51
N HIS A 21 -2.97 -3.37 -11.22
CA HIS A 21 -1.76 -3.60 -11.99
C HIS A 21 -1.35 -5.07 -11.98
N ILE A 22 -1.40 -5.76 -10.83
CA ILE A 22 -1.15 -7.21 -10.73
C ILE A 22 -2.13 -7.98 -11.62
N LEU A 23 -3.42 -7.70 -11.51
CA LEU A 23 -4.46 -8.37 -12.31
C LEU A 23 -4.25 -8.17 -13.82
N SER A 24 -3.87 -6.97 -14.25
CA SER A 24 -3.50 -6.71 -15.65
C SER A 24 -2.27 -7.48 -16.10
N THR A 25 -1.31 -7.72 -15.19
CA THR A 25 -0.10 -8.51 -15.51
C THR A 25 -0.44 -9.98 -15.67
N ILE A 26 -1.34 -10.49 -14.82
CA ILE A 26 -1.89 -11.85 -14.95
C ILE A 26 -2.64 -11.98 -16.27
N GLY A 27 -3.50 -11.02 -16.60
CA GLY A 27 -4.22 -10.99 -17.87
C GLY A 27 -3.30 -10.98 -19.09
N LEU A 28 -2.21 -10.19 -19.04
CA LEU A 28 -1.18 -10.18 -20.08
C LEU A 28 -0.44 -11.53 -20.19
N GLY A 29 -0.14 -12.17 -19.07
CA GLY A 29 0.46 -13.51 -19.07
C GLY A 29 -0.47 -14.55 -19.68
N LEU A 30 -1.76 -14.51 -19.33
CA LEU A 30 -2.78 -15.41 -19.86
C LEU A 30 -2.99 -15.20 -21.37
N ALA A 31 -3.05 -13.94 -21.81
CA ALA A 31 -3.10 -13.59 -23.23
C ALA A 31 -1.84 -14.07 -23.98
N ALA A 32 -0.66 -13.95 -23.38
CA ALA A 32 0.58 -14.45 -23.95
C ALA A 32 0.60 -15.98 -24.09
N VAL A 33 0.05 -16.72 -23.12
CA VAL A 33 -0.09 -18.19 -23.20
C VAL A 33 -1.06 -18.59 -24.30
N VAL A 34 -2.20 -17.91 -24.42
CA VAL A 34 -3.17 -18.16 -25.51
C VAL A 34 -2.52 -17.88 -26.86
N LEU A 35 -1.80 -16.77 -26.99
CA LEU A 35 -1.09 -16.40 -28.21
C LEU A 35 0.05 -17.37 -28.53
N ALA A 36 0.71 -17.92 -27.51
CA ALA A 36 1.74 -18.95 -27.68
C ALA A 36 1.17 -20.25 -28.27
N PHE A 37 0.02 -20.68 -27.74
CA PHE A 37 -0.66 -21.89 -28.20
C PHE A 37 -1.21 -21.71 -29.62
N PHE A 38 -1.84 -20.56 -29.89
CA PHE A 38 -2.30 -20.22 -31.23
C PHE A 38 -1.16 -20.06 -32.24
N GLY A 39 -0.03 -19.50 -31.82
CA GLY A 39 1.14 -19.33 -32.67
C GLY A 39 1.78 -20.65 -33.08
N GLN A 40 1.82 -21.65 -32.19
CA GLN A 40 2.24 -23.00 -32.58
C GLN A 40 1.29 -23.64 -33.59
N GLN A 41 -0.02 -23.46 -33.41
CA GLN A 41 -1.02 -24.01 -34.32
C GLN A 41 -0.97 -23.36 -35.71
N PHE A 42 -0.82 -22.04 -35.78
CA PHE A 42 -0.62 -21.33 -37.03
C PHE A 42 0.70 -21.69 -37.73
N LEU A 43 1.78 -21.95 -36.98
CA LEU A 43 3.05 -22.44 -37.55
C LEU A 43 2.92 -23.87 -38.12
N ALA A 44 2.07 -24.69 -37.52
CA ALA A 44 1.77 -26.03 -38.01
C ALA A 44 0.91 -25.99 -39.29
N ASP A 45 -0.09 -25.11 -39.36
CA ASP A 45 -0.95 -24.94 -40.54
C ASP A 45 -0.28 -24.13 -41.67
N ALA A 46 0.70 -23.29 -41.38
CA ALA A 46 1.45 -22.53 -42.39
C ALA A 46 2.57 -23.34 -43.07
N ARG A 47 2.95 -24.52 -42.52
CA ARG A 47 3.93 -25.45 -43.11
C ARG A 47 3.73 -25.70 -44.61
N PRO A 48 2.53 -26.07 -45.10
CA PRO A 48 2.31 -26.37 -46.52
C PRO A 48 2.33 -25.15 -47.43
N LEU A 49 2.29 -23.92 -46.90
CA LEU A 49 2.18 -22.68 -47.68
C LEU A 49 3.55 -22.00 -47.94
N PHE A 50 4.57 -22.28 -47.13
CA PHE A 50 5.88 -21.62 -47.23
C PHE A 50 7.05 -22.63 -47.24
N PRO A 51 7.55 -23.03 -48.42
CA PRO A 51 8.65 -24.00 -48.54
C PRO A 51 9.98 -23.53 -47.92
N VAL A 52 10.16 -22.21 -47.74
CA VAL A 52 11.34 -21.62 -47.05
C VAL A 52 11.34 -21.94 -45.54
N ILE A 53 10.16 -22.10 -44.94
CA ILE A 53 10.02 -22.41 -43.51
C ILE A 53 10.25 -23.91 -43.26
N GLU A 54 9.90 -24.78 -44.21
CA GLU A 54 10.12 -26.23 -44.11
C GLU A 54 11.60 -26.60 -43.93
N GLN A 55 12.49 -25.93 -44.66
CA GLN A 55 13.93 -26.25 -44.65
C GLN A 55 14.61 -25.92 -43.32
N ASN A 56 14.11 -24.90 -42.60
CA ASN A 56 14.67 -24.42 -41.34
C ASN A 56 13.66 -24.48 -40.18
N TYR A 57 12.65 -25.34 -40.29
CA TYR A 57 11.53 -25.39 -39.35
C TYR A 57 11.99 -25.59 -37.90
N ALA A 58 12.98 -26.44 -37.68
CA ALA A 58 13.55 -26.68 -36.36
C ALA A 58 14.22 -25.41 -35.77
N LEU A 59 14.85 -24.59 -36.61
CA LEU A 59 15.48 -23.33 -36.20
C LEU A 59 14.42 -22.29 -35.84
N TRP A 60 13.33 -22.22 -36.61
CA TRP A 60 12.20 -21.33 -36.34
C TRP A 60 11.44 -21.74 -35.08
N GLN A 61 11.22 -23.04 -34.89
CA GLN A 61 10.55 -23.57 -33.70
C GLN A 61 11.40 -23.33 -32.44
N THR A 62 12.71 -23.56 -32.50
CA THR A 62 13.61 -23.30 -31.36
C THR A 62 13.71 -21.81 -31.06
N GLY A 63 13.80 -20.95 -32.07
CA GLY A 63 13.75 -19.49 -31.90
C GLY A 63 12.44 -19.01 -31.28
N TYR A 64 11.31 -19.53 -31.75
CA TYR A 64 9.99 -19.23 -31.20
C TYR A 64 9.86 -19.65 -29.72
N VAL A 65 10.29 -20.87 -29.39
CA VAL A 65 10.28 -21.37 -28.01
C VAL A 65 11.24 -20.56 -27.13
N ALA A 66 12.41 -20.16 -27.63
CA ALA A 66 13.36 -19.34 -26.89
C ALA A 66 12.79 -17.96 -26.54
N VAL A 67 12.11 -17.31 -27.50
CA VAL A 67 11.43 -16.02 -27.25
C VAL A 67 10.30 -16.18 -26.24
N LEU A 68 9.50 -17.25 -26.34
CA LEU A 68 8.46 -17.55 -25.35
C LEU A 68 9.03 -17.76 -23.96
N LEU A 69 10.16 -18.47 -23.85
CA LEU A 69 10.87 -18.69 -22.60
C LEU A 69 11.36 -17.37 -22.00
N LEU A 70 11.96 -16.50 -22.81
CA LEU A 70 12.41 -15.18 -22.37
C LEU A 70 11.24 -14.32 -21.88
N MET A 71 10.13 -14.29 -22.61
CA MET A 71 8.91 -13.60 -22.18
C MET A 71 8.36 -14.18 -20.89
N GLY A 72 8.37 -15.51 -20.74
CA GLY A 72 7.98 -16.20 -19.52
C GLY A 72 8.86 -15.80 -18.32
N VAL A 73 10.18 -15.77 -18.49
CA VAL A 73 11.11 -15.35 -17.43
C VAL A 73 10.91 -13.90 -17.05
N LEU A 74 10.80 -12.99 -18.03
CA LEU A 74 10.49 -11.57 -17.79
C LEU A 74 9.18 -11.41 -17.02
N TRP A 75 8.16 -12.19 -17.38
CA TRP A 75 6.87 -12.19 -16.71
C TRP A 75 6.99 -12.68 -15.25
N VAL A 76 7.70 -13.78 -15.00
CA VAL A 76 7.93 -14.29 -13.64
C VAL A 76 8.69 -13.28 -12.79
N VAL A 77 9.72 -12.62 -13.34
CA VAL A 77 10.46 -11.57 -12.65
C VAL A 77 9.54 -10.40 -12.31
N ALA A 78 8.75 -9.91 -13.28
CA ALA A 78 7.78 -8.84 -13.05
C ALA A 78 6.74 -9.22 -11.98
N MET A 79 6.27 -10.47 -11.98
CA MET A 79 5.33 -10.96 -10.99
C MET A 79 5.96 -11.06 -9.60
N SER A 80 7.21 -11.53 -9.50
CA SER A 80 7.93 -11.65 -8.24
C SER A 80 8.13 -10.28 -7.55
N GLN A 81 8.42 -9.24 -8.33
CA GLN A 81 8.55 -7.86 -7.83
C GLN A 81 7.23 -7.37 -7.24
N ARG A 82 6.11 -7.66 -7.90
CA ARG A 82 4.78 -7.23 -7.46
C ARG A 82 4.27 -8.01 -6.25
N VAL A 83 4.57 -9.30 -6.16
CA VAL A 83 4.25 -10.13 -4.97
C VAL A 83 5.00 -9.64 -3.74
N LYS A 84 6.27 -9.23 -3.87
CA LYS A 84 7.04 -8.63 -2.77
C LYS A 84 6.38 -7.34 -2.28
N LEU A 85 6.04 -6.43 -3.19
CA LEU A 85 5.33 -5.19 -2.86
C LEU A 85 3.99 -5.46 -2.15
N PHE A 86 3.24 -6.46 -2.59
CA PHE A 86 1.98 -6.83 -1.96
C PHE A 86 2.18 -7.34 -0.52
N ARG A 87 3.17 -8.21 -0.29
CA ARG A 87 3.50 -8.71 1.05
C ARG A 87 3.97 -7.60 1.98
N ASP A 88 4.84 -6.71 1.51
CA ASP A 88 5.32 -5.56 2.28
C ASP A 88 4.17 -4.63 2.65
N CYS A 89 3.20 -4.44 1.74
CA CYS A 89 2.04 -3.62 2.01
C CYS A 89 1.09 -4.25 3.04
N GLN A 90 0.84 -5.56 2.95
CA GLN A 90 0.10 -6.29 3.98
C GLN A 90 0.74 -6.16 5.37
N GLN A 91 2.07 -6.33 5.45
CA GLN A 91 2.79 -6.20 6.70
C GLN A 91 2.71 -4.78 7.27
N ARG A 92 2.76 -3.76 6.41
CA ARG A 92 2.60 -2.36 6.84
C ARG A 92 1.21 -2.08 7.40
N ILE A 93 0.14 -2.61 6.79
CA ILE A 93 -1.22 -2.48 7.34
C ILE A 93 -1.33 -3.16 8.69
N ALA A 94 -0.84 -4.39 8.82
CA ALA A 94 -0.90 -5.12 10.09
C ALA A 94 -0.19 -4.36 11.22
N LYS A 95 0.98 -3.78 10.92
CA LYS A 95 1.71 -2.93 11.86
C LYS A 95 1.00 -1.61 12.19
N GLN A 96 0.36 -0.99 11.20
CA GLN A 96 -0.39 0.25 11.44
C GLN A 96 -1.59 0.00 12.35
N ARG A 97 -2.32 -1.11 12.18
CA ARG A 97 -3.44 -1.48 13.07
C ARG A 97 -2.99 -1.61 14.53
N LEU A 98 -1.89 -2.33 14.76
CA LEU A 98 -1.29 -2.45 16.09
C LEU A 98 -0.94 -1.10 16.72
N LEU A 99 -0.36 -0.18 15.94
CA LEU A 99 -0.01 1.16 16.42
C LEU A 99 -1.23 2.05 16.68
N ASP A 100 -2.29 1.88 15.91
CA ASP A 100 -3.53 2.63 16.10
C ASP A 100 -4.26 2.13 17.35
N ASP A 101 -4.29 0.82 17.62
CA ASP A 101 -4.85 0.25 18.86
C ASP A 101 -4.12 0.84 20.11
N GLU A 102 -2.79 0.87 20.11
CA GLU A 102 -2.01 1.47 21.21
C GLU A 102 -2.28 2.98 21.37
N ARG A 103 -2.53 3.69 20.28
CA ARG A 103 -2.84 5.13 20.33
C ARG A 103 -4.24 5.37 20.89
N GLU A 104 -5.20 4.52 20.57
CA GLU A 104 -6.54 4.58 21.14
C GLU A 104 -6.51 4.36 22.65
N GLU A 105 -5.76 3.35 23.12
CA GLU A 105 -5.58 3.12 24.56
C GLU A 105 -4.96 4.34 25.26
N ARG A 106 -3.88 4.91 24.70
CA ARG A 106 -3.25 6.12 25.26
C ARG A 106 -4.17 7.34 25.22
N ALA A 107 -4.99 7.48 24.18
CA ALA A 107 -5.98 8.55 24.09
C ALA A 107 -7.07 8.39 25.16
N GLN A 108 -7.55 7.17 25.39
CA GLN A 108 -8.51 6.86 26.46
C GLN A 108 -7.91 7.17 27.83
N HIS A 109 -6.68 6.75 28.10
CA HIS A 109 -5.97 7.10 29.34
C HIS A 109 -5.80 8.61 29.50
N ALA A 110 -5.41 9.34 28.45
CA ALA A 110 -5.28 10.79 28.49
C ALA A 110 -6.62 11.49 28.76
N LEU A 111 -7.73 10.97 28.23
CA LEU A 111 -9.08 11.47 28.52
C LEU A 111 -9.47 11.19 29.98
N MET A 112 -9.21 10.00 30.50
CA MET A 112 -9.48 9.67 31.91
C MET A 112 -8.69 10.58 32.86
N VAL A 113 -7.39 10.81 32.61
CA VAL A 113 -6.56 11.72 33.41
C VAL A 113 -7.05 13.17 33.31
N LYS A 114 -7.54 13.61 32.15
CA LYS A 114 -8.14 14.95 32.00
C LYS A 114 -9.43 15.07 32.81
N MET A 115 -10.32 14.08 32.74
CA MET A 115 -11.55 14.08 33.55
C MET A 115 -11.24 14.07 35.04
N GLU A 116 -10.23 13.32 35.48
CA GLU A 116 -9.80 13.27 36.88
C GLU A 116 -9.21 14.62 37.33
N ARG A 117 -8.39 15.27 36.49
CA ARG A 117 -7.90 16.64 36.75
C ARG A 117 -9.01 17.68 36.77
N GLU A 118 -10.03 17.54 35.95
CA GLU A 118 -11.20 18.44 35.96
C GLU A 118 -12.03 18.24 37.23
N ARG A 119 -12.26 17.00 37.66
CA ARG A 119 -12.91 16.70 38.94
C ARG A 119 -12.14 17.31 40.12
N LEU A 120 -10.82 17.12 40.14
CA LEU A 120 -9.96 17.70 41.17
C LEU A 120 -9.93 19.24 41.11
N ARG A 121 -10.09 19.86 39.94
CA ARG A 121 -10.20 21.32 39.81
C ARG A 121 -11.52 21.87 40.32
N VAL A 122 -12.62 21.14 40.11
CA VAL A 122 -13.94 21.52 40.63
C VAL A 122 -13.99 21.32 42.15
N GLU A 123 -13.37 20.27 42.68
CA GLU A 123 -13.25 20.06 44.14
C GLU A 123 -12.25 21.01 44.80
N ALA A 124 -11.19 21.39 44.09
CA ALA A 124 -10.17 22.32 44.57
C ALA A 124 -10.41 23.75 44.08
N GLU A 125 -11.64 24.23 43.94
CA GLU A 125 -11.95 25.67 43.94
C GLU A 125 -11.92 26.16 45.40
N PRO A 126 -10.87 26.86 45.88
CA PRO A 126 -10.97 27.64 47.10
C PRO A 126 -11.40 29.06 46.72
N VAL A 127 -12.38 29.56 47.48
CA VAL A 127 -12.73 30.97 47.70
C VAL A 127 -11.71 31.99 47.13
N PRO A 128 -12.14 33.02 46.38
CA PRO A 128 -11.23 33.97 45.73
C PRO A 128 -10.28 34.60 46.75
N PHE A 129 -8.98 34.35 46.57
CA PHE A 129 -7.92 34.88 47.41
C PHE A 129 -7.84 36.40 47.22
N SER A 130 -8.53 37.13 48.08
CA SER A 130 -8.45 38.57 48.27
C SER A 130 -7.01 38.99 48.59
N LYS A 131 -6.23 39.35 47.56
CA LYS A 131 -5.00 40.14 47.75
C LYS A 131 -5.39 41.59 47.99
N ARG A 132 -5.75 41.89 49.23
CA ARG A 132 -5.79 43.25 49.77
C ARG A 132 -4.36 43.77 49.94
N ASN A 133 -3.76 44.29 48.86
CA ASN A 133 -2.56 45.12 48.96
C ASN A 133 -2.99 46.57 49.24
N SER A 134 -3.17 46.87 50.53
CA SER A 134 -3.22 48.24 51.05
C SER A 134 -1.85 48.62 51.62
N ARG A 135 -1.48 49.90 51.45
CA ARG A 135 -0.31 50.68 51.97
C ARG A 135 0.86 50.77 50.98
N GLY A 136 1.35 51.95 50.60
CA GLY A 136 1.01 53.30 51.03
C GLY A 136 1.86 54.38 50.34
N SER A 137 1.30 55.59 50.33
CA SER A 137 1.88 56.95 50.22
C SER A 137 3.16 57.18 49.39
N LYS A 138 3.01 57.91 48.28
CA LYS A 138 3.95 58.97 47.87
C LYS A 138 3.19 60.06 47.11
N PHE A 139 2.87 61.14 47.82
CA PHE A 139 2.64 62.47 47.26
C PHE A 139 3.26 63.46 48.25
N ASP A 140 4.32 64.13 47.84
CA ASP A 140 4.75 65.44 48.34
C ASP A 140 5.02 66.28 47.09
N TYR A 141 4.19 67.30 46.89
CA TYR A 141 4.40 68.45 45.99
C TYR A 141 4.24 69.71 46.85
#